data_AF-A0AAW0KEQ9-F1
#
_entry.id   AF-A0AAW0KEQ9-F1
#
_cell.length_a   1.000
_cell.length_b   1.000
_cell.length_c   1.000
_cell.angle_alpha   90.00
_cell.angle_beta   90.00
_cell.angle_gamma   90.00
#
_symmetry.space_group_name_H-M   'P 1'
#
loop_
_entity.id
_entity.type
_entity.pdbx_description
1 polymer ?
#
loop_
_entity_poly.entity_id
_entity_poly.type
_entity_poly.pdbx_seq_one_letter_code
_entity_poly.pdbx_strand_id
1 'polypeptide(L)'
;MATWAFLGATLSKGLNRACATLSAGALGCGAHHLARLFGAKGQPIVLGLIVFLLSATLSKGLNRACATLSAGALGCGAHHLARLFGAKGQPIVLGLIVFLLRNCECTLSQVTIKQSKTGEVVQQKPVWSVTINNGCLCSQSDLKLSCNGFQTVKVVDPSVLSKSGNECLVNNGVPVAPSSSLSFTYAWDTSFSFQLLSSQINCS
;
A
#
# COMPACT_ATOMS: atom_id res chain seq x y z
N MET A 1 6.82 -46.36 -0.29
CA MET A 1 6.04 -45.10 -0.24
C MET A 1 6.77 -43.88 -0.83
N ALA A 2 8.06 -43.98 -1.20
CA ALA A 2 8.82 -42.87 -1.79
C ALA A 2 8.75 -42.78 -3.33
N THR A 3 8.36 -43.84 -4.04
CA THR A 3 8.39 -43.89 -5.51
C THR A 3 7.25 -43.12 -6.19
N TRP A 4 6.09 -42.99 -5.53
CA TRP A 4 4.94 -42.22 -6.05
C TRP A 4 5.12 -40.69 -5.92
N ALA A 5 5.93 -40.22 -4.98
CA ALA A 5 6.24 -38.80 -4.81
C ALA A 5 7.15 -38.24 -5.93
N PHE A 6 8.03 -39.07 -6.49
CA PHE A 6 8.90 -38.68 -7.60
C PHE A 6 8.15 -38.55 -8.94
N LEU A 7 7.16 -39.41 -9.20
CA LEU A 7 6.30 -39.33 -10.39
C LEU A 7 5.38 -38.10 -10.39
N GLY A 8 4.88 -37.68 -9.22
CA GLY A 8 4.12 -36.43 -9.08
C GLY A 8 4.97 -35.17 -9.30
N ALA A 9 6.25 -35.21 -8.94
CA ALA A 9 7.17 -34.08 -9.07
C ALA A 9 7.68 -33.85 -10.50
N THR A 10 7.69 -34.88 -11.36
CA THR A 10 8.05 -34.76 -12.78
C THR A 10 6.86 -34.42 -13.66
N LEU A 11 5.66 -34.90 -13.34
CA LEU A 11 4.44 -34.55 -14.09
C LEU A 11 4.04 -33.07 -13.86
N SER A 12 4.23 -32.54 -12.65
CA SER A 12 3.97 -31.12 -12.33
C SER A 12 4.91 -30.14 -13.03
N LYS A 13 6.20 -30.50 -13.23
CA LYS A 13 7.16 -29.68 -13.99
C LYS A 13 6.83 -29.62 -15.49
N GLY A 14 6.32 -30.72 -16.06
CA GLY A 14 5.89 -30.76 -17.46
C GLY A 14 4.60 -29.96 -17.69
N LEU A 15 3.63 -30.09 -16.79
CA LEU A 15 2.34 -29.40 -16.87
C LEU A 15 2.48 -27.87 -16.68
N ASN A 16 3.34 -27.41 -15.77
CA ASN A 16 3.65 -25.98 -15.61
C ASN A 16 4.31 -25.38 -16.87
N ARG A 17 5.13 -26.16 -17.58
CA ARG A 17 5.81 -25.72 -18.81
C ARG A 17 4.83 -25.60 -19.98
N ALA A 18 3.88 -26.52 -20.09
CA ALA A 18 2.85 -26.50 -21.13
C ALA A 18 1.75 -25.45 -20.87
N CYS A 19 1.38 -25.22 -19.61
CA CYS A 19 0.40 -24.19 -19.25
C CYS A 19 0.99 -22.78 -19.47
N ALA A 20 2.27 -22.57 -19.15
CA ALA A 20 2.96 -21.30 -19.38
C ALA A 20 3.04 -20.92 -20.88
N THR A 21 3.24 -21.89 -21.77
CA THR A 21 3.26 -21.64 -23.22
C THR A 21 1.86 -21.47 -23.82
N LEU A 22 0.84 -22.17 -23.32
CA LEU A 22 -0.55 -21.96 -23.73
C LEU A 22 -1.08 -20.57 -23.32
N SER A 23 -0.72 -20.09 -22.13
CA SER A 23 -1.05 -18.73 -21.68
C SER A 23 -0.32 -17.66 -22.50
N ALA A 24 0.95 -17.88 -22.86
CA ALA A 24 1.70 -16.98 -23.73
C ALA A 24 1.11 -16.88 -25.15
N GLY A 25 0.56 -17.99 -25.67
CA GLY A 25 -0.11 -18.03 -26.98
C GLY A 25 -1.42 -17.23 -27.03
N ALA A 26 -2.25 -17.30 -25.99
CA ALA A 26 -3.52 -16.58 -25.92
C ALA A 26 -3.33 -15.05 -25.70
N LEU A 27 -2.33 -14.65 -24.91
CA LEU A 27 -1.98 -13.25 -24.66
C LEU A 27 -1.37 -12.56 -25.90
N GLY A 28 -0.69 -13.31 -26.78
CA GLY A 28 -0.10 -12.79 -28.02
C GLY A 28 -1.14 -12.27 -29.02
N CYS A 29 -2.27 -12.95 -29.17
CA CYS A 29 -3.35 -12.49 -30.05
C CYS A 29 -4.10 -11.27 -29.49
N GLY A 30 -4.31 -11.22 -28.17
CA GLY A 30 -4.95 -10.07 -27.50
C GLY A 30 -4.08 -8.81 -27.55
N ALA A 31 -2.77 -8.94 -27.32
CA ALA A 31 -1.84 -7.82 -27.37
C ALA A 31 -1.69 -7.23 -28.78
N HIS A 32 -1.78 -8.06 -29.83
CA HIS A 32 -1.76 -7.59 -31.22
C HIS A 32 -3.03 -6.79 -31.59
N HIS A 33 -4.18 -7.10 -30.98
CA HIS A 33 -5.41 -6.33 -31.16
C HIS A 33 -5.38 -4.98 -30.40
N LEU A 34 -4.87 -4.99 -29.17
CA LEU A 34 -4.77 -3.81 -28.31
C LEU A 34 -3.72 -2.80 -28.84
N ALA A 35 -2.65 -3.31 -29.45
CA ALA A 35 -1.58 -2.47 -30.00
C ALA A 35 -1.96 -1.76 -31.32
N ARG A 36 -3.03 -2.19 -32.00
CA ARG A 36 -3.60 -1.47 -33.15
C ARG A 36 -4.32 -0.17 -32.77
N LEU A 37 -4.74 0.00 -31.51
CA LEU A 37 -5.39 1.21 -31.03
C LEU A 37 -4.40 2.38 -30.76
N PHE A 38 -3.10 2.08 -30.61
CA PHE A 38 -2.07 3.06 -30.21
C PHE A 38 -1.16 3.54 -31.36
N GLY A 39 -1.44 3.13 -32.59
CA GLY A 39 -0.67 3.51 -33.78
C GLY A 39 0.73 2.89 -33.85
N ALA A 40 1.33 2.90 -35.05
CA ALA A 40 2.55 2.14 -35.39
C ALA A 40 3.79 2.43 -34.50
N LYS A 41 3.82 3.56 -33.78
CA LYS A 41 4.92 3.93 -32.88
C LYS A 41 4.68 3.53 -31.40
N GLY A 42 3.43 3.38 -30.96
CA GLY A 42 3.09 2.98 -29.60
C GLY A 42 3.09 1.46 -29.39
N GLN A 43 2.99 0.71 -30.49
CA GLN A 43 2.92 -0.75 -30.52
C GLN A 43 4.04 -1.46 -29.72
N PRO A 44 5.34 -1.16 -29.91
CA PRO A 44 6.40 -1.85 -29.17
C PRO A 44 6.47 -1.44 -27.69
N ILE A 45 6.01 -0.23 -27.36
CA ILE A 45 6.08 0.32 -26.00
C ILE A 45 5.01 -0.31 -25.11
N VAL A 46 3.77 -0.40 -25.61
CA VAL A 46 2.67 -1.04 -24.89
C VAL A 46 2.93 -2.55 -24.74
N LEU A 47 3.42 -3.20 -25.79
CA LEU A 47 3.77 -4.61 -25.74
C LEU A 47 4.90 -4.88 -24.75
N GLY A 48 5.94 -4.05 -24.74
CA GLY A 48 7.05 -4.14 -23.79
C GLY A 48 6.61 -3.93 -22.34
N LEU A 49 5.73 -2.97 -22.07
CA LEU A 49 5.22 -2.68 -20.73
C LEU A 49 4.31 -3.80 -20.21
N ILE A 50 3.45 -4.37 -21.05
CA ILE A 50 2.59 -5.51 -20.69
C ILE A 50 3.43 -6.75 -20.39
N VAL A 51 4.43 -7.06 -21.23
CA VAL A 51 5.33 -8.21 -21.02
C VAL A 51 6.17 -8.04 -19.74
N PHE A 52 6.57 -6.81 -19.42
CA PHE A 52 7.31 -6.48 -18.19
C PHE A 52 6.46 -6.60 -16.91
N LEU A 53 5.19 -6.20 -16.95
CA LEU A 53 4.28 -6.36 -15.82
C LEU A 53 3.90 -7.84 -15.57
N LEU A 54 3.75 -8.61 -16.66
CA LEU A 54 3.51 -10.06 -16.57
C LEU A 54 4.73 -10.81 -16.00
N SER A 55 5.96 -10.39 -16.29
CA SER A 55 7.16 -11.01 -15.72
C SER A 55 7.38 -10.64 -14.24
N ALA A 56 7.04 -9.41 -13.83
CA ALA A 56 7.12 -8.97 -12.44
C ALA A 56 6.14 -9.76 -11.53
N THR A 57 4.93 -10.05 -12.00
CA THR A 57 3.92 -10.80 -11.24
C THR A 57 4.22 -12.30 -11.11
N LEU A 58 4.97 -12.89 -12.06
CA LEU A 58 5.41 -14.29 -12.00
C LEU A 58 6.70 -14.52 -11.18
N SER A 59 7.33 -13.45 -10.67
CA SER A 59 8.67 -13.51 -10.05
C SER A 59 8.71 -13.94 -8.58
N LYS A 60 7.60 -14.43 -8.00
CA LYS A 60 7.52 -14.94 -6.61
C LYS A 60 8.41 -16.17 -6.31
N GLY A 61 9.34 -16.53 -7.20
CA GLY A 61 10.32 -17.60 -7.01
C GLY A 61 11.74 -17.26 -7.48
N LEU A 62 12.12 -15.98 -7.56
CA LEU A 62 13.44 -15.60 -8.09
C LEU A 62 14.52 -15.48 -6.99
N ASN A 63 15.64 -16.19 -7.17
CA ASN A 63 16.79 -16.15 -6.26
C ASN A 63 17.51 -14.78 -6.34
N ARG A 64 18.14 -14.36 -5.23
CA ARG A 64 18.69 -13.01 -4.96
C ARG A 64 19.61 -12.42 -6.06
N ALA A 65 20.21 -13.26 -6.90
CA ALA A 65 21.12 -12.86 -7.96
C ALA A 65 20.44 -12.31 -9.24
N CYS A 66 19.17 -12.62 -9.49
CA CYS A 66 18.49 -12.16 -10.72
C CYS A 66 17.68 -10.87 -10.49
N ALA A 67 17.29 -10.58 -9.24
CA ALA A 67 16.70 -9.29 -8.85
C ALA A 67 17.66 -8.09 -9.05
N THR A 68 18.97 -8.30 -8.89
CA THR A 68 20.00 -7.27 -9.12
C THR A 68 20.32 -7.07 -10.60
N LEU A 69 20.17 -8.11 -11.43
CA LEU A 69 20.33 -7.99 -12.89
C LEU A 69 19.20 -7.16 -13.52
N SER A 70 17.97 -7.29 -13.00
CA SER A 70 16.85 -6.41 -13.38
C SER A 70 17.06 -4.95 -12.95
N ALA A 71 17.66 -4.71 -11.78
CA ALA A 71 17.92 -3.34 -11.28
C ALA A 71 18.96 -2.59 -12.13
N GLY A 72 20.00 -3.27 -12.62
CA GLY A 72 21.03 -2.68 -13.48
C GLY A 72 20.50 -2.25 -14.87
N ALA A 73 19.59 -3.03 -15.46
CA ALA A 73 18.95 -2.69 -16.74
C ALA A 73 17.89 -1.56 -16.60
N LEU A 74 17.25 -1.45 -15.42
CA LEU A 74 16.29 -0.38 -15.09
C LEU A 74 16.97 1.01 -15.00
N GLY A 75 18.20 1.10 -14.50
CA GLY A 75 18.90 2.39 -14.33
C GLY A 75 19.28 3.07 -15.65
N CYS A 76 19.87 2.33 -16.59
CA CYS A 76 20.21 2.87 -17.91
C CYS A 76 18.98 3.00 -18.82
N GLY A 77 18.02 2.07 -18.70
CA GLY A 77 16.76 2.08 -19.43
C GLY A 77 15.90 3.30 -19.08
N ALA A 78 15.71 3.62 -17.80
CA ALA A 78 14.88 4.75 -17.37
C ALA A 78 15.41 6.11 -17.87
N HIS A 79 16.73 6.32 -17.90
CA HIS A 79 17.33 7.57 -18.37
C HIS A 79 17.22 7.72 -19.91
N HIS A 80 17.26 6.62 -20.67
CA HIS A 80 17.04 6.64 -22.12
C HIS A 80 15.55 6.74 -22.48
N LEU A 81 14.69 6.08 -21.70
CA LEU A 81 13.22 6.14 -21.83
C LEU A 81 12.69 7.56 -21.55
N ALA A 82 13.22 8.23 -20.52
CA ALA A 82 12.86 9.62 -20.19
C ALA A 82 13.15 10.61 -21.34
N ARG A 83 14.16 10.32 -22.18
CA ARG A 83 14.47 11.12 -23.39
C ARG A 83 13.52 10.84 -24.56
N LEU A 84 12.88 9.66 -24.61
CA LEU A 84 11.94 9.29 -25.68
C LEU A 84 10.51 9.83 -25.45
N PHE A 85 10.12 10.10 -24.20
CA PHE A 85 8.76 10.57 -23.89
C PHE A 85 8.52 12.07 -24.15
N GLY A 86 9.58 12.87 -24.29
CA GLY A 86 9.48 14.33 -24.50
C GLY A 86 8.75 15.06 -23.36
N ALA A 87 8.75 16.40 -23.40
CA ALA A 87 8.10 17.23 -22.36
C ALA A 87 6.59 16.97 -22.20
N LYS A 88 5.93 16.32 -23.17
CA LYS A 88 4.49 16.00 -23.13
C LYS A 88 4.16 14.61 -22.58
N GLY A 89 5.10 13.65 -22.61
CA GLY A 89 4.88 12.30 -22.07
C GLY A 89 5.21 12.17 -20.58
N GLN A 90 6.01 13.10 -20.03
CA GLN A 90 6.35 13.13 -18.61
C GLN A 90 5.15 13.10 -17.65
N PRO A 91 4.09 13.91 -17.80
CA PRO A 91 2.96 13.88 -16.86
C PRO A 91 2.14 12.60 -16.97
N ILE A 92 2.10 11.96 -18.14
CA ILE A 92 1.37 10.69 -18.34
C ILE A 92 2.14 9.54 -17.69
N VAL A 93 3.45 9.51 -17.85
CA VAL A 93 4.31 8.49 -17.23
C VAL A 93 4.40 8.69 -15.72
N LEU A 94 4.54 9.93 -15.22
CA LEU A 94 4.42 10.20 -13.78
C LEU A 94 3.03 9.85 -13.27
N GLY A 95 1.96 10.17 -14.01
CA GLY A 95 0.59 9.82 -13.64
C GLY A 95 0.39 8.31 -13.55
N LEU A 96 0.89 7.55 -14.52
CA LEU A 96 0.84 6.09 -14.54
C LEU A 96 1.72 5.48 -13.44
N ILE A 97 2.92 6.03 -13.19
CA ILE A 97 3.82 5.59 -12.13
C ILE A 97 3.20 5.89 -10.76
N VAL A 98 2.62 7.06 -10.53
CA VAL A 98 1.92 7.39 -9.26
C VAL A 98 0.66 6.54 -9.09
N PHE A 99 -0.05 6.23 -10.17
CA PHE A 99 -1.21 5.35 -10.17
C PHE A 99 -0.83 3.88 -9.89
N LEU A 100 0.28 3.40 -10.46
CA LEU A 100 0.82 2.05 -10.24
C LEU A 100 1.58 1.93 -8.91
N LEU A 101 2.21 2.99 -8.40
CA LEU A 101 2.77 3.04 -7.04
C LEU A 101 1.67 3.11 -5.97
N ARG A 102 0.42 3.32 -6.37
CA ARG A 102 -0.76 3.02 -5.55
C ARG A 102 -1.13 1.53 -5.60
N ASN A 103 -0.15 0.65 -5.82
CA ASN A 103 -0.23 -0.72 -5.38
C ASN A 103 -0.45 -0.71 -3.87
N CYS A 104 -1.49 -1.41 -3.45
CA CYS A 104 -2.11 -1.39 -2.13
C CYS A 104 -1.19 -1.95 -1.03
N GLU A 105 -0.11 -1.24 -0.70
CA GLU A 105 0.70 -1.51 0.49
C GLU A 105 0.23 -0.61 1.62
N CYS A 106 -0.90 -1.00 2.21
CA CYS A 106 -1.33 -0.39 3.46
C CYS A 106 -0.36 -0.79 4.57
N THR A 107 0.19 0.20 5.24
CA THR A 107 1.11 0.06 6.36
C THR A 107 0.65 0.93 7.52
N LEU A 108 1.18 0.67 8.71
CA LEU A 108 0.91 1.49 9.91
C LEU A 108 1.23 2.98 9.67
N SER A 109 2.22 3.29 8.82
CA SER A 109 2.62 4.64 8.46
C SER A 109 1.54 5.46 7.71
N GLN A 110 0.52 4.80 7.14
CA GLN A 110 -0.60 5.48 6.49
C GLN A 110 -1.62 6.05 7.48
N VAL A 111 -1.54 5.66 8.76
CA VAL A 111 -2.33 6.28 9.82
C VAL A 111 -1.57 7.49 10.34
N THR A 112 -2.16 8.67 10.14
CA THR A 112 -1.56 9.93 10.59
C THR A 112 -2.36 10.49 11.76
N ILE A 113 -1.66 10.84 12.84
CA ILE A 113 -2.23 11.52 14.00
C ILE A 113 -1.82 12.98 13.94
N LYS A 114 -2.79 13.87 13.81
CA LYS A 114 -2.59 15.33 13.85
C LYS A 114 -3.27 15.89 15.08
N GLN A 115 -2.69 16.95 15.63
CA GLN A 115 -3.23 17.63 16.80
C GLN A 115 -3.22 19.13 16.60
N SER A 116 -4.29 19.79 17.02
CA SER A 116 -4.45 21.24 16.95
C SER A 116 -5.14 21.77 18.20
N LYS A 117 -4.74 22.95 18.66
CA LYS A 117 -5.47 23.65 19.74
C LYS A 117 -6.83 24.11 19.21
N THR A 118 -7.90 23.83 19.94
CA THR A 118 -9.26 24.28 19.57
C THR A 118 -9.60 25.69 20.06
N GLY A 119 -8.82 26.24 20.99
CA GLY A 119 -9.07 27.56 21.60
C GLY A 119 -9.99 27.54 22.83
N GLU A 120 -10.68 26.42 23.07
CA GLU A 120 -11.40 26.16 24.31
C GLU A 120 -10.42 25.91 25.46
N VAL A 121 -10.78 26.32 26.67
CA VAL A 121 -10.01 26.09 27.90
C VAL A 121 -10.93 25.49 28.94
N VAL A 122 -10.55 24.34 29.50
CA VAL A 122 -11.31 23.63 30.53
C VAL A 122 -10.41 23.45 31.75
N GLN A 123 -10.87 23.89 32.93
CA GLN A 123 -10.08 23.86 34.17
C GLN A 123 -8.66 24.45 34.02
N GLN A 124 -8.56 25.62 33.37
CA GLN A 124 -7.29 26.30 33.05
C GLN A 124 -6.32 25.53 32.14
N LYS A 125 -6.75 24.41 31.54
CA LYS A 125 -5.96 23.66 30.55
C LYS A 125 -6.51 23.86 29.15
N PRO A 126 -5.65 24.12 28.15
CA PRO A 126 -6.11 24.24 26.77
C PRO A 126 -6.66 22.91 26.26
N VAL A 127 -7.69 22.99 25.43
CA VAL A 127 -8.26 21.84 24.75
C VAL A 127 -7.51 21.60 23.43
N TRP A 128 -7.19 20.33 23.20
CA TRP A 128 -6.54 19.82 22.01
C TRP A 128 -7.50 18.92 21.25
N SER A 129 -7.63 19.14 19.94
CA SER A 129 -8.32 18.23 19.03
C SER A 129 -7.29 17.31 18.38
N VAL A 130 -7.53 16.01 18.50
CA VAL A 130 -6.78 14.95 17.85
C VAL A 130 -7.57 14.47 16.65
N THR A 131 -6.93 14.42 15.49
CA THR A 131 -7.47 13.84 14.27
C THR A 131 -6.61 12.64 13.89
N ILE A 132 -7.22 11.47 13.86
CA ILE A 132 -6.62 10.23 13.37
C ILE A 132 -7.13 10.01 11.96
N ASN A 133 -6.25 10.08 10.97
CA ASN A 133 -6.58 9.93 9.56
C ASN A 133 -6.11 8.57 9.04
N ASN A 134 -7.02 7.77 8.50
CA ASN A 134 -6.70 6.57 7.74
C ASN A 134 -6.47 6.95 6.27
N GLY A 135 -5.21 7.16 5.88
CA GLY A 135 -4.83 7.46 4.50
C GLY A 135 -4.83 6.24 3.56
N CYS A 136 -5.11 5.05 4.09
CA CYS A 136 -5.09 3.80 3.34
C CYS A 136 -6.45 3.53 2.66
N LEU A 137 -6.41 2.76 1.56
CA LEU A 137 -7.58 2.33 0.79
C LEU A 137 -8.35 1.17 1.44
N CYS A 138 -7.77 0.56 2.47
CA CYS A 138 -8.36 -0.49 3.28
C CYS A 138 -8.84 0.08 4.61
N SER A 139 -9.75 -0.62 5.28
CA SER A 139 -10.14 -0.26 6.63
C SER A 139 -9.05 -0.67 7.62
N GLN A 140 -8.91 0.13 8.69
CA GLN A 140 -8.00 -0.21 9.79
C GLN A 140 -8.77 -0.34 11.10
N SER A 141 -8.76 -1.53 11.69
CA SER A 141 -9.39 -1.86 12.97
C SER A 141 -8.35 -2.04 14.06
N ASP A 142 -8.81 -2.16 15.31
CA ASP A 142 -7.96 -2.40 16.48
C ASP A 142 -6.76 -1.44 16.58
N LEU A 143 -7.03 -0.16 16.30
CA LEU A 143 -6.05 0.91 16.37
C LEU A 143 -5.64 1.14 17.83
N LYS A 144 -4.40 0.78 18.16
CA LYS A 144 -3.82 0.93 19.49
C LYS A 144 -2.78 2.05 19.52
N LEU A 145 -2.94 2.96 20.47
CA LEU A 145 -2.02 4.07 20.71
C LEU A 145 -1.27 3.87 22.04
N SER A 146 -0.04 4.36 22.10
CA SER A 146 0.70 4.52 23.34
C SER A 146 0.11 5.68 24.13
N CYS A 147 -0.29 5.39 25.36
CA CYS A 147 -0.91 6.32 26.31
C CYS A 147 -0.19 6.33 27.67
N ASN A 148 1.09 5.98 27.68
CA ASN A 148 1.89 6.02 28.89
C ASN A 148 1.92 7.44 29.47
N GLY A 149 1.50 7.57 30.72
CA GLY A 149 1.38 8.86 31.40
C GLY A 149 0.22 9.73 30.94
N PHE A 150 -0.61 9.31 29.96
CA PHE A 150 -1.72 10.12 29.46
C PHE A 150 -2.74 10.42 30.55
N GLN A 151 -3.03 11.71 30.75
CA GLN A 151 -3.97 12.27 31.71
C GLN A 151 -4.77 13.38 31.05
N THR A 152 -6.01 13.57 31.44
CA THR A 152 -6.81 14.68 30.93
C THR A 152 -7.82 15.13 31.96
N VAL A 153 -8.06 16.43 32.01
CA VAL A 153 -9.09 17.03 32.89
C VAL A 153 -10.47 17.01 32.26
N LYS A 154 -10.57 16.83 30.94
CA LYS A 154 -11.83 16.69 30.21
C LYS A 154 -12.10 15.20 30.03
N VAL A 155 -13.24 14.73 30.52
CA VAL A 155 -13.65 13.33 30.34
C VAL A 155 -13.77 13.06 28.84
N VAL A 156 -12.95 12.13 28.34
CA VAL A 156 -13.02 11.65 26.96
C VAL A 156 -14.00 10.48 26.93
N ASP A 157 -14.90 10.48 25.94
CA ASP A 157 -15.86 9.39 25.77
C ASP A 157 -15.09 8.07 25.57
N PRO A 158 -15.30 7.05 26.43
CA PRO A 158 -14.67 5.74 26.30
C PRO A 158 -14.91 5.08 24.94
N SER A 159 -16.00 5.44 24.26
CA SER A 159 -16.36 4.93 22.93
C SER A 159 -15.37 5.39 21.85
N VAL A 160 -14.72 6.54 22.06
CA VAL A 160 -13.80 7.14 21.09
C VAL A 160 -12.35 6.83 21.46
N LEU A 161 -12.02 6.82 22.75
CA LEU A 161 -10.70 6.44 23.25
C LEU A 161 -10.82 5.77 24.62
N SER A 162 -10.53 4.48 24.70
CA SER A 162 -10.51 3.73 25.96
C SER A 162 -9.08 3.39 26.37
N LYS A 163 -8.71 3.67 27.62
CA LYS A 163 -7.36 3.43 28.16
C LYS A 163 -7.32 2.11 28.93
N SER A 164 -6.38 1.24 28.60
CA SER A 164 -6.06 -0.01 29.30
C SER A 164 -4.59 -0.02 29.70
N GLY A 165 -4.30 0.42 30.92
CA GLY A 165 -2.92 0.58 31.40
C GLY A 165 -2.16 1.65 30.61
N ASN A 166 -1.15 1.22 29.83
CA ASN A 166 -0.31 2.09 29.01
C ASN A 166 -0.75 2.17 27.54
N GLU A 167 -1.75 1.39 27.14
CA GLU A 167 -2.30 1.38 25.78
C GLU A 167 -3.66 2.09 25.78
N CYS A 168 -3.98 2.79 24.69
CA CYS A 168 -5.34 3.22 24.40
C CYS A 168 -5.86 2.53 23.14
N LEU A 169 -7.10 2.04 23.21
CA LEU A 169 -7.85 1.54 22.07
C LEU A 169 -8.69 2.69 21.49
N VAL A 170 -8.57 2.89 20.19
CA VAL A 170 -9.32 3.91 19.44
C VAL A 170 -10.64 3.31 18.95
N ASN A 171 -11.73 4.08 19.07
CA ASN A 171 -13.04 3.75 18.51
C ASN A 171 -13.56 2.35 18.94
N ASN A 172 -13.23 1.90 20.15
CA ASN A 172 -13.53 0.55 20.64
C ASN A 172 -13.07 -0.60 19.71
N GLY A 173 -12.02 -0.37 18.90
CA GLY A 173 -11.52 -1.35 17.92
C GLY A 173 -12.34 -1.41 16.62
N VAL A 174 -13.43 -0.65 16.51
CA VAL A 174 -14.27 -0.57 15.31
C VAL A 174 -13.44 -0.03 14.13
N PRO A 175 -13.56 -0.65 12.93
CA PRO A 175 -12.76 -0.26 11.77
C PRO A 175 -12.97 1.20 11.37
N VAL A 176 -11.87 1.92 11.14
CA VAL A 176 -11.86 3.23 10.50
C VAL A 176 -11.88 3.01 8.98
N ALA A 177 -12.89 3.58 8.31
CA ALA A 177 -13.10 3.39 6.88
C ALA A 177 -11.93 3.93 6.04
N PRO A 178 -11.78 3.46 4.79
CA PRO A 178 -10.78 3.99 3.86
C PRO A 178 -10.90 5.49 3.67
N SER A 179 -9.76 6.19 3.59
CA SER A 179 -9.71 7.66 3.36
C SER A 179 -10.58 8.48 4.33
N SER A 180 -10.83 7.95 5.53
CA SER A 180 -11.66 8.60 6.54
C SER A 180 -10.83 9.03 7.74
N SER A 181 -11.40 9.89 8.58
CA SER A 181 -10.76 10.35 9.80
C SER A 181 -11.73 10.36 10.97
N LEU A 182 -11.18 10.11 12.16
CA LEU A 182 -11.88 10.16 13.43
C LEU A 182 -11.22 11.22 14.30
N SER A 183 -12.03 11.96 15.06
CA SER A 183 -11.52 13.02 15.93
C SER A 183 -12.07 12.91 17.34
N PHE A 184 -11.23 13.31 18.31
CA PHE A 184 -11.63 13.46 19.70
C PHE A 184 -10.88 14.64 20.32
N THR A 185 -11.39 15.15 21.45
CA THR A 185 -10.76 16.26 22.15
C THR A 185 -10.35 15.86 23.55
N TYR A 186 -9.24 16.40 24.04
CA TYR A 186 -8.80 16.26 25.42
C TYR A 186 -8.27 17.60 25.94
N ALA A 187 -8.27 17.78 27.25
CA ALA A 187 -7.73 18.99 27.90
C ALA A 187 -6.45 18.64 28.67
N TRP A 188 -5.33 19.31 28.34
CA TRP A 188 -4.03 19.18 29.01
C TRP A 188 -3.13 20.40 28.72
N ASP A 189 -2.03 20.56 29.45
CA ASP A 189 -1.13 21.73 29.40
C ASP A 189 -0.40 21.82 28.06
N THR A 190 0.04 20.67 27.53
CA THR A 190 0.76 20.55 26.25
C THR A 190 0.17 19.43 25.40
N SER A 191 0.48 19.45 24.10
CA SER A 191 0.09 18.38 23.20
C SER A 191 0.77 17.08 23.61
N PHE A 192 -0.01 16.06 23.91
CA PHE A 192 0.49 14.72 24.22
C PHE A 192 1.01 14.03 22.97
N SER A 193 2.12 13.30 23.06
CA SER A 193 2.69 12.58 21.93
C SER A 193 2.10 11.17 21.82
N PHE A 194 0.99 11.03 21.10
CA PHE A 194 0.44 9.72 20.77
C PHE A 194 1.33 9.01 19.75
N GLN A 195 1.71 7.77 20.05
CA GLN A 195 2.43 6.90 19.12
C GLN A 195 1.52 5.73 18.73
N LEU A 196 1.50 5.40 17.44
CA LEU A 196 0.79 4.22 16.97
C LEU A 196 1.59 2.97 17.36
N LEU A 197 0.98 2.06 18.10
CA LEU A 197 1.58 0.78 18.49
C LEU A 197 1.26 -0.31 17.47
N SER A 198 -0.01 -0.43 17.10
CA SER A 198 -0.49 -1.44 16.16
C SER A 198 -1.83 -1.07 15.55
N SER A 199 -2.14 -1.66 14.41
CA SER A 199 -3.48 -1.73 13.81
C SER A 199 -3.63 -3.00 12.99
N GLN A 200 -4.86 -3.45 12.78
CA GLN A 200 -5.19 -4.52 11.86
C GLN A 200 -5.71 -3.93 10.55
N ILE A 201 -5.16 -4.40 9.43
CA ILE A 201 -5.48 -3.89 8.10
C ILE A 201 -6.42 -4.89 7.43
N ASN A 202 -7.63 -4.43 7.09
CA ASN A 202 -8.65 -5.23 6.44
C ASN A 202 -8.88 -4.72 5.02
N CYS A 203 -8.29 -5.42 4.05
CA CYS A 203 -8.49 -5.19 2.62
C CYS A 203 -9.44 -6.26 2.06
N SER A 204 -10.51 -5.84 1.39
CA SER A 204 -11.51 -6.70 0.74
C SER A 204 -11.47 -6.58 -0.77
#